data_AF-A0A5D3A6D0-F1
#
_entry.id   AF-A0A5D3A6D0-F1
#
_cell.length_a   1.000
_cell.length_b   1.000
_cell.length_c   1.000
_cell.angle_alpha   90.00
_cell.angle_beta   90.00
_cell.angle_gamma   90.00
#
_symmetry.space_group_name_H-M   'P 1'
#
loop_
_entity.id
_entity.type
_entity.pdbx_description
1 polymer ?
#
loop_
_entity_poly.entity_id
_entity_poly.type
_entity_poly.pdbx_seq_one_letter_code
_entity_poly.pdbx_strand_id
1 'polypeptide(L)'
;MEGITEGVNSLNIADSSPSNNKKNRIQVSNTKKPLFFYVNLAKRYMQQYNEVELSALGMAIATVVTIAEILKNNGLVVEKN
;
A
#
# COMPACT_ATOMS: atom_id res chain seq x y z
N MET A 1 31.92 6.39 9.70
CA MET A 1 30.55 5.87 9.51
C MET A 1 29.71 6.91 8.77
N GLU A 2 30.21 7.38 7.62
CA GLU A 2 29.66 8.52 6.87
C GLU A 2 29.22 8.13 5.44
N GLY A 3 29.46 6.89 5.00
CA GLY A 3 29.14 6.44 3.64
C GLY A 3 27.75 5.79 3.45
N ILE A 4 27.01 5.55 4.53
CA ILE A 4 25.69 4.89 4.47
C ILE A 4 24.51 5.86 4.36
N THR A 5 24.72 7.15 4.65
CA THR A 5 23.66 8.17 4.67
C THR A 5 23.37 8.77 3.30
N GLU A 6 24.30 8.67 2.35
CA GLU A 6 24.11 9.21 0.98
C GLU A 6 23.29 8.25 0.10
N GLY A 7 23.43 6.93 0.28
CA GLY A 7 22.74 5.92 -0.53
C GLY A 7 21.23 5.78 -0.27
N VAL A 8 20.72 6.38 0.81
CA VAL A 8 19.28 6.32 1.15
C VAL A 8 18.49 7.53 0.64
N ASN A 9 19.16 8.58 0.18
CA ASN A 9 18.51 9.79 -0.35
C ASN A 9 18.01 9.60 -1.79
N SER A 10 18.49 8.56 -2.48
CA SER A 10 18.08 8.18 -3.84
C SER A 10 16.76 7.39 -3.91
N LEU A 11 16.14 7.10 -2.76
CA LEU A 11 14.82 6.48 -2.67
C LEU A 11 13.70 7.51 -2.46
N ASN A 12 13.93 8.76 -2.87
CA ASN A 12 12.81 9.66 -3.18
C ASN A 12 12.07 9.07 -4.39
N ILE A 13 11.04 8.27 -4.12
CA ILE A 13 10.03 7.77 -5.08
C ILE A 13 9.14 8.93 -5.57
N ALA A 14 9.71 10.13 -5.70
CA ALA A 14 9.15 11.21 -6.48
C ALA A 14 9.52 11.00 -7.96
N ASP A 15 9.17 9.83 -8.51
CA ASP A 15 9.01 9.69 -9.96
C ASP A 15 7.82 10.56 -10.34
N SER A 16 8.12 11.84 -10.58
CA SER A 16 7.20 12.89 -11.03
C SER A 16 6.88 12.73 -12.50
N SER A 17 6.72 11.48 -12.96
CA SER A 17 6.19 11.15 -14.27
C SER A 17 4.67 10.98 -14.14
N PRO A 18 3.85 11.71 -14.91
CA PRO A 18 2.38 11.66 -14.82
C PRO A 18 1.75 10.29 -15.17
N SER A 19 2.58 9.29 -15.49
CA SER A 19 2.17 7.93 -15.86
C SER A 19 2.39 6.86 -14.78
N ASN A 20 3.06 7.14 -13.66
CA ASN A 20 3.51 6.09 -12.72
C ASN A 20 3.05 6.22 -11.25
N ASN A 21 2.38 7.32 -10.89
CA ASN A 21 1.67 7.42 -9.62
C ASN A 21 0.23 6.94 -9.79
N LYS A 22 0.04 5.61 -9.83
CA LYS A 22 -1.29 5.02 -9.66
C LYS A 22 -1.87 5.53 -8.34
N LYS A 23 -2.85 6.43 -8.44
CA LYS A 23 -3.47 7.10 -7.28
C LYS A 23 -4.19 6.13 -6.34
N ASN A 24 -4.36 4.89 -6.77
CA ASN A 24 -4.98 3.80 -6.06
C ASN A 24 -4.01 2.78 -5.44
N ARG A 25 -2.71 3.10 -5.33
CA ARG A 25 -1.72 2.23 -4.68
C ARG A 25 -1.54 2.55 -3.19
N ILE A 26 -1.58 1.53 -2.36
CA ILE A 26 -1.32 1.60 -0.91
C ILE A 26 -0.06 0.79 -0.62
N GLN A 27 0.93 1.46 -0.03
CA GLN A 27 2.13 0.82 0.51
C GLN A 27 1.93 0.58 2.01
N VAL A 28 1.96 -0.68 2.42
CA VAL A 28 1.76 -1.10 3.80
C VAL A 28 3.12 -1.31 4.47
N SER A 29 3.25 -0.74 5.67
CA SER A 29 4.45 -0.86 6.52
C SER A 29 4.07 -1.37 7.91
N ASN A 30 5.03 -1.97 8.62
CA ASN A 30 4.76 -2.77 9.80
C ASN A 30 4.64 -1.97 11.12
N THR A 31 5.11 -0.72 11.20
CA THR A 31 5.51 -0.17 12.51
C THR A 31 4.75 1.07 13.01
N LYS A 32 3.86 1.70 12.24
CA LYS A 32 3.26 2.98 12.66
C LYS A 32 1.76 3.16 12.42
N LYS A 33 1.13 2.36 11.57
CA LYS A 33 -0.29 2.51 11.25
C LYS A 33 -1.05 1.28 11.74
N PRO A 34 -2.19 1.47 12.43
CA PRO A 34 -3.01 0.35 12.87
C PRO A 34 -3.61 -0.37 11.65
N LEU A 35 -3.93 -1.66 11.78
CA LEU A 35 -4.49 -2.48 10.69
C LEU A 35 -5.68 -1.80 9.99
N PHE A 36 -6.64 -1.29 10.76
CA PHE A 36 -7.85 -0.66 10.24
C PHE A 36 -7.61 0.66 9.50
N PHE A 37 -6.46 1.32 9.70
CA PHE A 37 -6.10 2.48 8.88
C PHE A 37 -6.04 2.10 7.40
N TYR A 38 -5.36 0.99 7.08
CA TYR A 38 -5.21 0.52 5.71
C TYR A 38 -6.52 -0.04 5.15
N VAL A 39 -7.30 -0.74 5.97
CA VAL A 39 -8.64 -1.23 5.57
C VAL A 39 -9.55 -0.07 5.15
N ASN A 40 -9.59 1.01 5.95
CA ASN A 40 -10.43 2.16 5.66
C ASN A 40 -9.90 2.97 4.46
N LEU A 41 -8.59 3.08 4.33
CA LEU A 41 -7.97 3.72 3.16
C LEU A 41 -8.29 2.95 1.88
N ALA A 42 -8.21 1.61 1.91
CA ALA A 42 -8.57 0.77 0.78
C ALA A 42 -10.03 0.94 0.38
N LYS A 43 -10.95 0.95 1.35
CA LYS A 43 -12.38 1.23 1.08
C LYS A 43 -12.58 2.57 0.37
N ARG A 44 -11.90 3.63 0.83
CA ARG A 44 -11.96 4.96 0.21
C ARG A 44 -11.41 4.94 -1.22
N TYR A 45 -10.29 4.27 -1.45
CA TYR A 45 -9.67 4.19 -2.77
C TYR A 45 -10.54 3.40 -3.75
N MET A 46 -11.20 2.34 -3.30
CA MET A 46 -12.12 1.58 -4.16
C MET A 46 -13.37 2.38 -4.53
N GLN A 47 -13.88 3.23 -3.63
CA GLN A 47 -14.95 4.17 -3.96
C GLN A 47 -14.53 5.23 -5.00
N GLN A 48 -13.26 5.63 -4.99
CA GLN A 48 -12.75 6.70 -5.87
C GLN A 48 -12.21 6.20 -7.21
N TYR A 49 -11.62 5.00 -7.24
CA TYR A 49 -10.84 4.48 -8.36
C TYR A 49 -11.30 3.09 -8.84
N ASN A 50 -12.35 2.51 -8.24
CA ASN A 50 -12.93 1.19 -8.52
C ASN A 50 -12.02 -0.02 -8.22
N GLU A 51 -10.70 0.17 -8.26
CA GLU A 51 -9.68 -0.81 -7.89
C GLU A 51 -8.67 -0.20 -6.91
N VAL A 52 -8.02 -1.05 -6.13
CA VAL A 52 -6.95 -0.69 -5.20
C VAL A 52 -5.80 -1.67 -5.33
N GLU A 53 -4.57 -1.17 -5.32
CA GLU A 53 -3.35 -1.97 -5.36
C GLU A 53 -2.69 -1.95 -3.98
N LEU A 54 -2.51 -3.12 -3.36
CA LEU A 54 -1.85 -3.25 -2.05
C LEU A 54 -0.43 -3.80 -2.25
N SER A 55 0.56 -3.15 -1.65
CA SER A 55 1.97 -3.54 -1.74
C SER A 55 2.63 -3.54 -0.37
N ALA A 56 3.50 -4.51 -0.11
CA ALA A 56 4.26 -4.63 1.12
C ALA A 56 5.57 -5.38 0.90
N LEU A 57 6.50 -5.22 1.86
CA LEU A 57 7.78 -5.92 1.88
C LEU A 57 8.05 -6.52 3.26
N GLY A 58 8.71 -7.67 3.28
CA GLY A 58 9.13 -8.36 4.50
C GLY A 58 7.95 -8.65 5.44
N MET A 59 8.07 -8.24 6.71
CA MET A 59 7.07 -8.53 7.75
C MET A 59 5.69 -7.90 7.48
N ALA A 60 5.61 -6.85 6.66
CA ALA A 60 4.33 -6.20 6.34
C ALA A 60 3.46 -7.01 5.36
N ILE A 61 4.01 -8.07 4.75
CA ILE A 61 3.25 -8.94 3.82
C ILE A 61 2.05 -9.58 4.53
N ALA A 62 2.24 -10.05 5.77
CA ALA A 62 1.15 -10.62 6.56
C ALA A 62 0.00 -9.63 6.74
N THR A 63 0.31 -8.37 7.03
CA THR A 63 -0.69 -7.30 7.16
C THR A 63 -1.47 -7.08 5.87
N VAL A 64 -0.82 -7.11 4.70
CA VAL A 64 -1.51 -7.00 3.40
C VAL A 64 -2.47 -8.16 3.16
N VAL A 65 -2.02 -9.39 3.44
CA VAL A 65 -2.88 -10.58 3.34
C VAL A 65 -4.11 -10.43 4.23
N THR A 66 -3.92 -10.02 5.49
CA THR A 66 -5.04 -9.77 6.42
C THR A 66 -5.98 -8.67 5.93
N ILE A 67 -5.46 -7.57 5.36
CA ILE A 67 -6.30 -6.51 4.78
C ILE A 67 -7.14 -7.06 3.62
N ALA A 68 -6.52 -7.82 2.72
CA ALA A 68 -7.21 -8.41 1.57
C ALA A 68 -8.31 -9.39 2.02
N GLU A 69 -8.05 -10.23 3.02
CA GLU A 69 -9.03 -11.14 3.61
C GLU A 69 -10.20 -10.41 4.25
N ILE A 70 -9.93 -9.35 5.05
CA ILE A 70 -10.99 -8.53 5.66
C ILE A 70 -11.87 -7.89 4.58
N LEU A 71 -11.28 -7.38 3.49
CA LEU A 71 -12.04 -6.76 2.42
C LEU A 71 -12.88 -7.80 1.65
N LYS A 72 -12.32 -8.98 1.37
CA LYS A 72 -13.03 -10.09 0.69
C LYS A 72 -14.19 -10.64 1.54
N ASN A 73 -13.95 -10.89 2.83
CA ASN A 73 -14.96 -11.41 3.75
C ASN A 73 -16.13 -10.46 3.97
N ASN A 74 -15.92 -9.15 3.82
CA ASN A 74 -16.97 -8.14 3.89
C ASN A 74 -17.77 -8.00 2.58
N GLY A 75 -17.47 -8.79 1.54
CA GLY A 75 -18.13 -8.71 0.24
C GLY A 75 -17.87 -7.40 -0.53
N LEU A 76 -16.83 -6.64 -0.14
CA LEU A 76 -16.56 -5.32 -0.70
C LEU A 76 -15.72 -5.36 -1.97
N VAL A 77 -15.01 -6.47 -2.20
CA VAL A 77 -13.96 -6.57 -3.22
C VAL A 77 -13.94 -7.94 -3.84
N VAL A 78 -13.58 -7.99 -5.12
CA VAL A 78 -13.20 -9.21 -5.83
C VAL A 78 -11.73 -9.10 -6.19
N GLU A 79 -11.00 -10.19 -6.03
CA GLU A 79 -9.60 -10.30 -6.45
C GLU A 79 -9.50 -10.18 -7.97
N LYS A 80 -8.58 -9.34 -8.44
CA LYS A 80 -8.24 -9.24 -9.85
C LYS A 80 -6.96 -10.06 -10.07
N ASN A 81 -7.13 -11.21 -10.73
CA ASN A 81 -6.03 -12.08 -11.16
C ASN A 81 -5.24 -11.46 -12.31
#